data_AF-A0A2R5EEU5-F1
#
_entry.id   AF-A0A2R5EEU5-F1
#
_cell.length_a   1.000
_cell.length_b   1.000
_cell.length_c   1.000
_cell.angle_alpha   90.00
_cell.angle_beta   90.00
_cell.angle_gamma   90.00
#
_symmetry.space_group_name_H-M   'P 1'
#
loop_
_entity.id
_entity.type
_entity.pdbx_description
1 polymer ?
#
loop_
_entity_poly.entity_id
_entity_poly.type
_entity_poly.pdbx_seq_one_letter_code
_entity_poly.pdbx_strand_id
1 'polypeptide(L)'
;MRPLILLSVLAVALYFGWKNATPPASSLTAAATPTLEELQAVAATVRADEVVMYSTTECVYCNQAKGWLRQYGFAFTECNMSIEPRCETEFRAYGATGTPFLIVRGHQMKEGFDSEEFLTALR
;
A
#
# COMPACT_ATOMS: atom_id res chain seq x y z
N MET A 1 12.05 -14.78 -64.00
CA MET A 1 11.40 -15.74 -63.07
C MET A 1 12.02 -15.78 -61.66
N ARG A 2 13.28 -15.36 -61.45
CA ARG A 2 13.93 -15.29 -60.12
C ARG A 2 13.56 -14.12 -59.18
N PRO A 3 13.09 -12.93 -59.64
CA PRO A 3 12.85 -11.80 -58.71
C PRO A 3 11.51 -11.89 -57.97
N LEU A 4 10.53 -12.66 -58.49
CA LEU A 4 9.21 -12.79 -57.88
C LEU A 4 9.22 -13.65 -56.60
N ILE A 5 10.12 -14.63 -56.52
CA ILE A 5 10.26 -15.54 -55.36
C ILE A 5 10.93 -14.84 -54.17
N LEU A 6 11.87 -13.93 -54.44
CA LEU A 6 12.54 -13.17 -53.37
C LEU A 6 11.58 -12.18 -52.69
N LEU A 7 10.69 -11.55 -53.47
CA LEU A 7 9.69 -10.62 -52.95
C LEU A 7 8.63 -11.34 -52.09
N SER A 8 8.22 -12.55 -52.47
CA SER A 8 7.27 -13.33 -51.67
C SER A 8 7.87 -13.85 -50.38
N VAL A 9 9.14 -14.27 -50.36
CA VAL A 9 9.83 -14.71 -49.14
C VAL A 9 10.01 -13.56 -48.14
N LEU A 10 10.37 -12.35 -48.62
CA LEU A 10 10.48 -11.16 -47.77
C LEU A 10 9.13 -10.74 -47.19
N ALA A 11 8.07 -10.76 -48.01
CA ALA A 11 6.72 -10.44 -47.55
C ALA A 11 6.22 -11.43 -46.49
N VAL A 12 6.51 -12.72 -46.67
CA VAL A 12 6.17 -13.78 -45.70
C VAL A 12 6.97 -13.61 -44.41
N ALA A 13 8.28 -13.35 -44.48
CA ALA A 13 9.11 -13.13 -43.30
C ALA A 13 8.67 -11.89 -42.50
N LEU A 14 8.32 -10.80 -43.17
CA LEU A 14 7.77 -9.60 -42.52
C LEU A 14 6.40 -9.87 -41.90
N TYR A 15 5.53 -10.61 -42.58
CA TYR A 15 4.21 -10.99 -42.06
C TYR A 15 4.29 -11.87 -40.82
N PHE A 16 5.18 -12.87 -40.81
CA PHE A 16 5.40 -13.72 -39.63
C PHE A 16 6.12 -12.97 -38.50
N GLY A 17 7.04 -12.06 -38.81
CA GLY A 17 7.70 -11.20 -37.82
C GLY A 17 6.71 -10.29 -37.09
N TRP A 18 5.71 -9.74 -37.79
CA TRP A 18 4.63 -8.96 -37.17
C TRP A 18 3.61 -9.80 -36.40
N LYS A 19 3.26 -11.00 -36.87
CA LYS A 19 2.34 -11.89 -36.11
C LYS A 19 2.95 -12.41 -34.82
N ASN A 20 4.27 -12.60 -34.80
CA ASN A 20 4.98 -13.13 -33.63
C ASN A 20 5.54 -12.02 -32.73
N ALA A 21 5.41 -10.75 -33.12
CA ALA A 21 5.65 -9.62 -32.26
C ALA A 21 4.52 -9.55 -31.24
N THR A 22 4.68 -10.27 -30.13
CA THR A 22 3.91 -10.01 -28.92
C THR A 22 4.30 -8.63 -28.43
N PRO A 23 3.38 -7.63 -28.43
CA PRO A 23 3.67 -6.40 -27.71
C PRO A 23 3.90 -6.78 -26.24
N PRO A 24 4.93 -6.24 -25.55
CA PRO A 24 5.07 -6.48 -24.13
C PRO A 24 3.80 -5.99 -23.45
N ALA A 25 3.07 -6.91 -22.82
CA ALA A 25 1.95 -6.60 -21.95
C ALA A 25 2.49 -5.92 -20.69
N SER A 26 3.04 -4.70 -20.80
CA SER A 26 3.60 -3.94 -19.69
C SER A 26 3.74 -2.47 -20.07
N SER A 27 2.61 -1.81 -20.29
CA SER A 27 2.52 -0.34 -20.14
C SER A 27 1.06 0.09 -20.12
N LEU A 28 0.31 -0.49 -19.18
CA LEU A 28 -0.89 0.14 -18.63
C LEU A 28 -0.72 0.04 -17.12
N THR A 29 -0.14 1.07 -16.53
CA THR A 29 -0.26 1.36 -15.11
C THR A 29 -1.75 1.58 -14.83
N ALA A 30 -2.50 0.49 -14.66
CA ALA A 30 -3.74 0.51 -13.91
C ALA A 30 -3.38 1.03 -12.52
N ALA A 31 -4.19 1.95 -11.98
CA ALA A 31 -4.04 2.41 -10.60
C ALA A 31 -3.91 1.18 -9.70
N ALA A 32 -2.70 0.96 -9.18
CA ALA A 32 -2.30 -0.31 -8.59
C ALA A 32 -2.80 -0.36 -7.16
N THR A 33 -4.06 -0.77 -6.95
CA THR A 33 -4.47 -1.24 -5.63
C THR A 33 -3.64 -2.49 -5.33
N PRO A 34 -2.91 -2.52 -4.20
CA PRO A 34 -2.12 -3.68 -3.84
C PRO A 34 -3.03 -4.90 -3.65
N THR A 35 -2.58 -6.05 -4.13
CA THR A 35 -3.25 -7.33 -3.91
C THR A 35 -3.16 -7.74 -2.43
N LEU A 36 -4.05 -8.63 -1.99
CA LEU A 36 -4.02 -9.13 -0.61
C LEU A 36 -2.67 -9.78 -0.26
N GLU A 37 -2.10 -10.54 -1.18
CA GLU A 37 -0.81 -11.21 -1.00
C GLU A 37 0.33 -10.19 -0.83
N GLU A 38 0.34 -9.12 -1.63
CA GLU A 38 1.30 -8.03 -1.48
C GLU A 38 1.16 -7.30 -0.14
N LEU A 39 -0.08 -7.02 0.29
CA LEU A 39 -0.33 -6.39 1.60
C LEU A 39 0.19 -7.25 2.76
N GLN A 40 -0.07 -8.56 2.71
CA GLN A 40 0.40 -9.49 3.75
C GLN A 40 1.92 -9.64 3.74
N ALA A 41 2.55 -9.65 2.56
CA ALA A 41 4.00 -9.68 2.45
C ALA A 41 4.64 -8.44 3.07
N VAL A 42 4.07 -7.24 2.84
CA VAL A 42 4.52 -6.02 3.52
C VAL A 42 4.25 -6.10 5.01
N ALA A 43 3.07 -6.52 5.43
CA ALA A 43 2.69 -6.62 6.84
C ALA A 43 3.61 -7.54 7.65
N ALA A 44 4.08 -8.63 7.06
CA ALA A 44 5.04 -9.54 7.69
C ALA A 44 6.40 -8.90 8.01
N THR A 45 6.72 -7.75 7.40
CA THR A 45 7.95 -6.99 7.68
C THR A 45 7.78 -5.97 8.81
N VAL A 46 6.55 -5.70 9.24
CA VAL A 46 6.22 -4.66 10.22
C VAL A 46 6.21 -5.23 11.63
N ARG A 47 6.90 -4.56 12.55
CA ARG A 47 6.83 -4.88 13.98
C ARG A 47 5.83 -3.99 14.71
N ALA A 48 5.29 -4.48 15.82
CA ALA A 48 4.27 -3.74 16.58
C ALA A 48 4.77 -2.40 17.17
N ASP A 49 6.08 -2.23 17.37
CA ASP A 49 6.70 -0.97 17.83
C ASP A 49 6.90 0.06 16.71
N GLU A 50 6.80 -0.35 15.44
CA GLU A 50 6.94 0.53 14.28
C GLU A 50 5.64 1.25 13.92
N VAL A 51 4.50 0.76 14.42
CA VAL A 51 3.17 1.34 14.19
C VAL A 51 2.49 1.57 15.53
N VAL A 52 2.32 2.83 15.91
CA VAL A 52 1.57 3.22 17.12
C VAL A 52 0.30 3.95 16.69
N MET A 53 -0.86 3.46 17.14
CA MET A 53 -2.14 4.11 16.93
C MET A 53 -2.66 4.71 18.24
N TYR A 54 -2.80 6.03 18.27
CA TYR A 54 -3.46 6.76 19.34
C TYR A 54 -4.97 6.75 19.14
N SER A 55 -5.71 6.34 20.17
CA SER A 55 -7.14 6.05 20.10
C SER A 55 -7.89 6.49 21.36
N THR A 56 -9.21 6.41 21.30
CA THR A 56 -10.10 6.43 22.47
C THR A 56 -11.08 5.26 22.40
N THR A 57 -11.64 4.85 23.54
CA THR A 57 -12.51 3.66 23.64
C THR A 57 -13.76 3.77 22.75
N GLU A 58 -14.40 4.95 22.70
CA GLU A 58 -15.66 5.16 21.97
C GLU A 58 -15.46 5.65 20.51
N CYS A 59 -14.24 5.59 20.00
CA CYS A 59 -13.92 6.09 18.66
C CYS A 59 -14.21 5.05 17.57
N VAL A 60 -15.31 5.27 16.82
CA VAL A 60 -15.72 4.39 15.70
C VAL A 60 -14.65 4.30 14.61
N TYR A 61 -14.06 5.42 14.20
CA TYR A 61 -13.01 5.44 13.16
C TYR A 61 -11.72 4.73 13.61
N CYS A 62 -11.40 4.79 14.90
CA CYS A 62 -10.28 4.05 15.48
C CYS A 62 -10.52 2.55 15.39
N ASN A 63 -11.75 2.10 15.62
CA ASN A 63 -12.11 0.69 15.46
C ASN A 63 -12.05 0.25 13.98
N GLN A 64 -12.41 1.12 13.04
CA GLN A 64 -12.25 0.85 11.60
C GLN A 64 -10.77 0.69 11.21
N ALA A 65 -9.90 1.61 11.64
CA ALA A 65 -8.46 1.52 11.40
C ALA A 65 -7.85 0.25 12.00
N LYS A 66 -8.19 -0.10 13.25
CA LYS A 66 -7.78 -1.38 13.87
C LYS A 66 -8.26 -2.59 13.09
N GLY A 67 -9.51 -2.54 12.61
CA GLY A 67 -10.09 -3.60 11.79
C GLY A 67 -9.28 -3.81 10.52
N TRP A 68 -8.95 -2.74 9.80
CA TRP A 68 -8.13 -2.78 8.59
C TRP A 68 -6.74 -3.35 8.87
N LEU A 69 -6.03 -2.83 9.88
CA LEU A 69 -4.69 -3.31 10.24
C LEU A 69 -4.70 -4.81 10.57
N ARG A 70 -5.69 -5.28 11.34
CA ARG A 70 -5.84 -6.69 11.68
C ARG A 70 -6.22 -7.57 10.49
N GLN A 71 -7.09 -7.07 9.61
CA GLN A 71 -7.53 -7.80 8.41
C GLN A 71 -6.35 -8.13 7.50
N TYR A 72 -5.40 -7.18 7.35
CA TYR A 72 -4.23 -7.36 6.49
C TYR A 72 -2.97 -7.84 7.23
N GLY A 73 -3.06 -8.04 8.55
CA GLY A 73 -1.99 -8.65 9.35
C GLY A 73 -0.89 -7.68 9.80
N PHE A 74 -1.11 -6.37 9.75
CA PHE A 74 -0.15 -5.38 10.24
C PHE A 74 -0.08 -5.43 11.76
N ALA A 75 1.11 -5.71 12.30
CA ALA A 75 1.36 -5.59 13.73
C ALA A 75 1.36 -4.10 14.12
N PHE A 76 0.71 -3.76 15.24
CA PHE A 76 0.66 -2.40 15.76
C PHE A 76 0.46 -2.39 17.28
N THR A 77 0.85 -1.28 17.90
CA THR A 77 0.56 -0.96 19.30
C THR A 77 -0.59 0.03 19.36
N GLU A 78 -1.61 -0.25 20.17
CA GLU A 78 -2.67 0.71 20.48
C GLU A 78 -2.30 1.50 21.74
N CYS A 79 -2.27 2.84 21.64
CA CYS A 79 -2.16 3.75 22.77
C CYS A 79 -3.54 4.38 23.03
N ASN A 80 -4.38 3.71 23.84
CA ASN A 80 -5.73 4.18 24.14
C ASN A 80 -5.72 5.23 25.26
N MET A 81 -6.01 6.48 24.92
CA MET A 81 -5.99 7.64 25.83
C MET A 81 -7.14 7.64 26.85
N SER A 82 -8.19 6.84 26.62
CA SER A 82 -9.25 6.62 27.60
C SER A 82 -8.84 5.70 28.75
N ILE A 83 -7.71 4.99 28.62
CA ILE A 83 -7.24 3.98 29.57
C ILE A 83 -5.86 4.33 30.12
N GLU A 84 -4.99 4.90 29.29
CA GLU A 84 -3.57 5.13 29.59
C GLU A 84 -3.22 6.63 29.47
N PRO A 85 -3.03 7.35 30.59
CA PRO A 85 -2.74 8.79 30.58
C PRO A 85 -1.44 9.20 29.88
N ARG A 86 -0.45 8.30 29.78
CA ARG A 86 0.80 8.61 29.06
C ARG A 86 0.54 8.84 27.57
N CYS A 87 -0.41 8.10 26.98
CA CYS A 87 -0.78 8.21 25.56
C CYS A 87 -1.30 9.60 25.23
N GLU A 88 -2.12 10.16 26.11
CA GLU A 88 -2.69 11.49 25.97
C GLU A 88 -1.61 12.59 26.03
N THR A 89 -0.56 12.37 26.83
CA THR A 89 0.58 13.30 26.90
C THR A 89 1.42 13.26 25.63
N GLU A 90 1.72 12.06 25.12
CA GLU A 90 2.42 11.88 23.84
C GLU A 90 1.62 12.45 22.67
N PHE A 91 0.32 12.16 22.59
CA PHE A 91 -0.60 12.66 21.56
C PHE A 91 -0.57 14.19 21.47
N ARG A 92 -0.65 14.87 22.62
CA ARG A 92 -0.52 16.34 22.67
C ARG A 92 0.88 16.82 22.30
N ALA A 93 1.93 16.10 22.65
CA ALA A 93 3.30 16.46 22.29
C ALA A 93 3.53 16.39 20.77
N TYR A 94 2.83 15.50 20.06
CA TYR A 94 2.79 15.49 18.59
C TYR A 94 1.98 16.65 17.99
N GLY A 95 1.21 17.40 18.80
CA GLY A 95 0.30 18.43 18.30
C GLY A 95 -0.91 17.86 17.55
N ALA A 96 -1.20 16.57 17.75
CA ALA A 96 -2.34 15.92 17.12
C ALA A 96 -3.67 16.42 17.71
N THR A 97 -4.69 16.51 16.86
CA THR A 97 -6.00 17.09 17.22
C THR A 97 -7.18 16.15 17.02
N GLY A 98 -6.95 14.95 16.49
CA GLY A 98 -8.01 13.98 16.22
C GLY A 98 -7.54 12.53 16.29
N THR A 99 -8.48 11.60 16.43
CA THR A 99 -8.23 10.16 16.45
C THR A 99 -9.02 9.45 15.34
N PRO A 100 -8.51 8.34 14.76
CA PRO A 100 -7.22 7.72 15.07
C PRO A 100 -6.05 8.58 14.58
N PHE A 101 -4.99 8.69 15.38
CA PHE A 101 -3.73 9.30 14.96
C PHE A 101 -2.64 8.24 14.97
N LEU A 102 -1.82 8.18 13.93
CA LEU A 102 -0.85 7.10 13.77
C LEU A 102 0.56 7.66 13.57
N ILE A 103 1.50 7.00 14.24
CA ILE A 103 2.92 7.11 13.98
C ILE A 103 3.36 5.82 13.29
N VAL A 104 3.92 5.93 12.08
CA VAL A 104 4.39 4.81 11.27
C VAL A 104 5.86 5.02 10.97
N ARG A 105 6.76 4.28 11.62
CA ARG A 105 8.22 4.44 11.50
C ARG A 105 8.69 5.89 11.71
N GLY A 106 8.07 6.58 12.65
CA GLY A 106 8.33 7.99 12.95
C GLY A 106 7.61 9.00 12.05
N HIS A 107 6.93 8.55 10.99
CA HIS A 107 6.06 9.39 10.17
C HIS A 107 4.72 9.63 10.88
N GLN A 108 4.33 10.90 11.02
CA GLN A 108 3.03 11.30 11.54
C GLN A 108 2.00 11.34 10.40
N MET A 109 0.96 10.52 10.48
CA MET A 109 -0.12 10.56 9.49
C MET A 109 -0.96 11.84 9.63
N LYS A 110 -1.42 12.39 8.50
CA LYS A 110 -1.93 13.77 8.46
C LYS A 110 -3.38 13.92 8.93
N GLU A 111 -4.29 13.14 8.36
CA GLU A 111 -5.74 13.30 8.51
C GLU A 111 -6.38 12.08 9.17
N GLY A 112 -5.60 11.38 9.99
CA GLY A 112 -5.97 10.12 10.63
C GLY A 112 -5.56 8.90 9.82
N PHE A 113 -6.41 7.87 9.73
CA PHE A 113 -6.06 6.65 9.01
C PHE A 113 -6.41 6.74 7.52
N ASP A 114 -5.37 6.70 6.68
CA ASP A 114 -5.43 6.52 5.23
C ASP A 114 -4.50 5.37 4.83
N SER A 115 -5.01 4.38 4.09
CA SER A 115 -4.23 3.18 3.77
C SER A 115 -3.08 3.44 2.81
N GLU A 116 -3.21 4.41 1.91
CA GLU A 116 -2.16 4.72 0.93
C GLU A 116 -0.99 5.47 1.58
N GLU A 117 -1.29 6.43 2.46
CA GLU A 117 -0.29 7.09 3.30
C GLU A 117 0.39 6.08 4.22
N PHE A 118 -0.39 5.20 4.86
CA PHE A 118 0.13 4.16 5.75
C PHE A 118 1.14 3.26 5.02
N LEU A 119 0.76 2.71 3.86
CA LEU A 119 1.64 1.85 3.06
C LEU A 119 2.85 2.60 2.53
N THR A 120 2.70 3.88 2.19
CA THR A 120 3.82 4.72 1.75
C THR A 120 4.82 4.96 2.89
N ALA A 121 4.34 5.17 4.11
CA ALA A 121 5.18 5.34 5.30
C ALA A 121 5.92 4.06 5.73
N LEU A 122 5.51 2.89 5.22
CA LEU A 122 6.19 1.61 5.45
C LEU A 122 7.31 1.29 4.45
N ARG A 123 7.45 2.07 3.37
CA ARG A 123 8.55 1.88 2.40
C ARG A 123 9.83 2.53 2.89
#